data_AF-A0A0L8FFJ2-F1
#
_entry.id   AF-A0A0L8FFJ2-F1
#
_cell.length_a   1.000
_cell.length_b   1.000
_cell.length_c   1.000
_cell.angle_alpha   90.00
_cell.angle_beta   90.00
_cell.angle_gamma   90.00
#
_symmetry.space_group_name_H-M   'P 1'
#
loop_
_entity.id
_entity.type
_entity.pdbx_description
1 polymer ?
#
loop_
_entity_poly.entity_id
_entity_poly.type
_entity_poly.pdbx_seq_one_letter_code
_entity_poly.pdbx_strand_id
1 'polypeptide(L)'
;MSYRRQKRWWNAYILFYERIEPQVDLAEVSKRVLDLTISRQERLKMPAAIERCVRRQNILFMHEKNQFSPEYFQFMKKFLMCNAPFLSIPCPQDRLPADAEQMALISVELGSKFLFTVGFHTKKSLRGPANEWYDALCIHMRNSKSVRSWFVHNVLFAHTNRFAEYLLECPSSELVKPLIRLYLFLVGQATDPSATLSDHLLTEILNLLKKEVSEHGRHLQQYFNLFLLYSNLGTEEKQQLLRLNVPAQFMLVALDEGPGPAIKYQYADLSKLFSVVSHLTRCCDVSAKCQSSVNGSSPLANPHGDPTCCASLMPIQTQVADILYNRSSYVKKVIEDCNNSEDTTKLLRFCSWENPHFSSTVLSELLWQVAYSYTYELKPYLELLFQMLMLDDSWQNHRIHNALKGIPDDRDGLFDTIQRSKNHYQKRAYQCIKMMVLLFTHCIPAAQMLQSNGDLKRKWTWAVEWLSDELERRPYPGNAQYTYNNWSPPAQSNETSNGYFLERSHSARSTLTRAYELCPEEEPEEADLTDEPESPHHDEQVPMYSGQTQLPTQSQQPTQSQPATQSQSLT
;
A
#
# COMPACT_ATOMS: atom_id res chain seq x y z
N MET A 1 -7.96 -17.95 -43.02
CA MET A 1 -7.65 -16.84 -42.09
C MET A 1 -7.74 -15.53 -42.86
N SER A 2 -8.73 -14.69 -42.54
CA SER A 2 -8.91 -13.37 -43.16
C SER A 2 -8.01 -12.36 -42.42
N TYR A 3 -7.06 -11.74 -43.13
CA TYR A 3 -6.25 -10.66 -42.58
C TYR A 3 -7.15 -9.45 -42.33
N ARG A 4 -7.56 -9.24 -41.07
CA ARG A 4 -8.20 -7.98 -40.64
C ARG A 4 -7.18 -6.85 -40.80
N ARG A 5 -7.28 -6.10 -41.90
CA ARG A 5 -6.61 -4.80 -42.03
C ARG A 5 -7.11 -3.90 -40.89
N GLN A 6 -6.19 -3.39 -40.07
CA GLN A 6 -6.47 -2.38 -39.05
C GLN A 6 -7.32 -1.26 -39.66
N LYS A 7 -8.50 -1.01 -39.08
CA LYS A 7 -9.30 0.20 -39.37
C LYS A 7 -8.42 1.41 -38.99
N ARG A 8 -7.85 2.11 -39.97
CA ARG A 8 -7.32 3.46 -39.73
C ARG A 8 -8.50 4.34 -39.32
N TRP A 9 -8.32 5.04 -38.22
CA TRP A 9 -9.31 5.86 -37.52
C TRP A 9 -9.45 7.26 -38.15
N TRP A 10 -8.84 7.44 -39.32
CA TRP A 10 -8.80 8.67 -40.10
C TRP A 10 -9.35 8.36 -41.49
N ASN A 11 -10.42 9.05 -41.88
CA ASN A 11 -11.00 8.99 -43.22
C ASN A 11 -11.00 10.39 -43.83
N ALA A 12 -10.74 10.48 -45.14
CA ALA A 12 -10.88 11.76 -45.85
C ALA A 12 -12.35 12.19 -45.81
N TYR A 13 -12.63 13.35 -45.23
CA TYR A 13 -14.00 13.89 -45.14
C TYR A 13 -14.34 14.78 -46.35
N ILE A 14 -13.34 15.31 -47.05
CA ILE A 14 -13.46 16.09 -48.28
C ILE A 14 -12.40 15.62 -49.26
N LEU A 15 -12.81 15.49 -50.52
CA LEU A 15 -11.95 15.21 -51.66
C LEU A 15 -12.07 16.38 -52.64
N PHE A 16 -10.94 17.00 -52.98
CA PHE A 16 -10.88 18.04 -53.99
C PHE A 16 -10.61 17.39 -55.35
N TYR A 17 -11.51 17.63 -56.30
CA TYR A 17 -11.35 17.22 -57.68
C TYR A 17 -11.25 18.45 -58.58
N GLU A 18 -10.34 18.39 -59.55
CA GLU A 18 -10.22 19.39 -60.60
C GLU A 18 -10.68 18.77 -61.92
N ARG A 19 -11.42 19.54 -62.73
CA ARG A 19 -11.94 19.07 -64.00
C ARG A 19 -10.80 19.05 -65.02
N ILE A 20 -10.49 17.87 -65.56
CA ILE A 20 -9.59 17.74 -66.70
C ILE A 20 -10.36 18.18 -67.96
N GLU A 21 -10.05 19.36 -68.48
CA GLU A 21 -10.61 19.79 -69.77
C GLU A 21 -10.01 18.95 -70.92
N PRO A 22 -10.83 18.55 -71.92
CA PRO A 22 -10.34 17.80 -73.06
C PRO A 22 -9.38 18.65 -73.89
N GLN A 23 -8.18 18.09 -74.14
CA GLN A 23 -7.01 18.65 -74.85
C GLN A 23 -7.32 19.86 -75.75
N VAL A 24 -7.35 21.05 -75.14
CA VAL A 24 -7.00 22.31 -75.81
C VAL A 24 -5.49 22.28 -75.98
N ASP A 25 -5.02 22.51 -77.20
CA ASP A 25 -3.66 22.33 -77.69
C ASP A 25 -2.60 22.54 -76.59
N LEU A 26 -2.01 21.44 -76.10
CA LEU A 26 -1.06 21.47 -74.98
C LEU A 26 0.11 22.42 -75.28
N ALA A 27 0.41 22.72 -76.56
CA ALA A 27 1.40 23.70 -76.94
C ALA A 27 0.96 25.15 -76.66
N GLU A 28 -0.30 25.51 -76.88
CA GLU A 28 -0.81 26.87 -76.63
C GLU A 28 -1.09 27.09 -75.13
N VAL A 29 -1.60 26.07 -74.42
CA VAL A 29 -1.75 26.11 -72.97
C VAL A 29 -0.39 26.09 -72.29
N SER A 30 0.57 25.27 -72.74
CA SER A 30 1.93 25.29 -72.19
C SER A 30 2.62 26.62 -72.48
N LYS A 31 2.37 27.28 -73.62
CA LYS A 31 2.86 28.63 -73.91
C LYS A 31 2.23 29.70 -73.01
N ARG A 32 0.91 29.65 -72.77
CA ARG A 32 0.22 30.55 -71.82
C ARG A 32 0.57 30.27 -70.37
N VAL A 33 0.82 29.00 -70.02
CA VAL A 33 1.30 28.57 -68.70
C VAL A 33 2.77 28.93 -68.52
N LEU A 34 3.61 28.92 -69.57
CA LEU A 34 4.96 29.49 -69.58
C LEU A 34 4.90 31.02 -69.45
N ASP A 35 3.96 31.71 -70.11
CA ASP A 35 3.75 33.15 -69.92
C ASP A 35 3.17 33.48 -68.52
N LEU A 36 2.46 32.54 -67.90
CA LEU A 36 2.00 32.57 -66.51
C LEU A 36 2.99 31.92 -65.53
N THR A 37 4.11 31.34 -65.99
CA THR A 37 5.12 30.79 -65.09
C THR A 37 5.77 31.97 -64.40
N ILE A 38 6.01 31.79 -63.10
CA ILE A 38 6.74 32.68 -62.19
C ILE A 38 8.25 32.72 -62.57
N SER A 39 8.55 32.78 -63.87
CA SER A 39 9.89 32.82 -64.45
C SER A 39 10.21 34.21 -65.04
N ARG A 40 9.22 35.12 -65.12
CA ARG A 40 9.49 36.56 -65.15
C ARG A 40 9.70 37.03 -63.72
N GLN A 41 10.88 37.60 -63.47
CA GLN A 41 11.38 38.14 -62.20
C GLN A 41 10.57 39.35 -61.68
N GLU A 42 9.25 39.28 -61.66
CA GLU A 42 8.47 40.02 -60.69
C GLU A 42 8.09 39.01 -59.63
N ARG A 43 8.95 38.82 -58.62
CA ARG A 43 8.54 38.22 -57.34
C ARG A 43 7.18 38.83 -57.06
N LEU A 44 6.10 38.05 -57.03
CA LEU A 44 4.79 38.51 -56.56
C LEU A 44 5.04 39.13 -55.20
N LYS A 45 5.24 40.45 -55.18
CA LYS A 45 5.66 41.15 -53.98
C LYS A 45 4.41 41.15 -53.13
N MET A 46 4.54 40.53 -51.96
CA MET A 46 3.53 40.62 -50.93
C MET A 46 3.08 42.09 -50.86
N PRO A 47 1.77 42.39 -51.00
CA PRO A 47 1.29 43.77 -50.96
C PRO A 47 1.87 44.48 -49.73
N ALA A 48 2.34 45.72 -49.89
CA ALA A 48 3.13 46.39 -48.86
C ALA A 48 2.46 46.44 -47.48
N ALA A 49 1.12 46.48 -47.42
CA ALA A 49 0.35 46.38 -46.19
C ALA A 49 0.51 45.01 -45.49
N ILE A 50 0.42 43.92 -46.27
CA ILE A 50 0.62 42.55 -45.79
C ILE A 50 2.10 42.33 -45.42
N GLU A 51 3.03 42.80 -46.24
CA GLU A 51 4.48 42.69 -45.97
C GLU A 51 4.86 43.38 -44.66
N ARG A 52 4.35 44.60 -44.42
CA ARG A 52 4.56 45.32 -43.15
C ARG A 52 3.93 44.58 -41.98
N CYS A 53 2.72 44.05 -42.15
CA CYS A 53 2.03 43.29 -41.10
C CYS A 53 2.83 42.03 -40.72
N VAL A 54 3.21 41.22 -41.72
CA VAL A 54 4.02 40.00 -41.55
C VAL A 54 5.39 40.33 -40.98
N ARG A 55 6.07 41.38 -41.47
CA ARG A 55 7.37 41.80 -40.92
C ARG A 55 7.24 42.23 -39.47
N ARG A 56 6.20 42.99 -39.09
CA ARG A 56 5.94 43.37 -37.71
C ARG A 56 5.71 42.14 -36.83
N GLN A 57 4.88 41.20 -37.26
CA GLN A 57 4.63 39.95 -36.54
C GLN A 57 5.89 39.10 -36.42
N ASN A 58 6.70 38.98 -37.48
CA ASN A 58 7.95 38.24 -37.45
C ASN A 58 8.99 38.88 -36.53
N ILE A 59 9.07 40.22 -36.49
CA ILE A 59 9.97 40.92 -35.56
C ILE A 59 9.52 40.69 -34.12
N LEU A 60 8.21 40.78 -33.83
CA LEU A 60 7.67 40.49 -32.50
C LEU A 60 7.94 39.03 -32.10
N PHE A 61 7.67 38.08 -33.00
CA PHE A 61 7.95 36.66 -32.78
C PHE A 61 9.44 36.39 -32.55
N MET A 62 10.33 37.03 -33.34
CA MET A 62 11.77 36.91 -33.15
C MET A 62 12.23 37.51 -31.83
N HIS A 63 11.62 38.61 -31.40
CA HIS A 63 11.89 39.23 -30.10
C HIS A 63 11.45 38.31 -28.95
N GLU A 64 10.23 37.78 -28.99
CA GLU A 64 9.73 36.79 -28.03
C GLU A 64 10.61 35.54 -28.00
N LYS A 65 10.96 35.00 -29.17
CA LYS A 65 11.86 33.84 -29.28
C LYS A 65 13.25 34.12 -28.69
N ASN A 66 13.79 35.31 -28.91
CA ASN A 66 15.10 35.72 -28.39
C ASN A 66 15.10 35.91 -26.87
N GLN A 67 13.94 36.16 -26.24
CA GLN A 67 13.82 36.18 -24.77
C GLN A 67 13.98 34.78 -24.15
N PHE A 68 13.71 33.71 -24.91
CA PHE A 68 13.87 32.33 -24.48
C PHE A 68 15.23 31.76 -24.90
N SER A 69 16.31 32.41 -24.47
CA SER A 69 17.69 31.95 -24.71
C SER A 69 18.31 31.33 -23.44
N PRO A 70 19.13 30.26 -23.55
CA PRO A 70 19.85 29.72 -22.40
C PRO A 70 20.68 30.76 -21.66
N GLU A 71 21.24 31.74 -22.38
CA GLU A 71 22.04 32.83 -21.83
C GLU A 71 21.22 33.72 -20.90
N TYR A 72 19.94 33.99 -21.23
CA TYR A 72 19.06 34.78 -20.37
C TYR A 72 18.76 34.06 -19.06
N PHE A 73 18.47 32.75 -19.11
CA PHE A 73 18.25 31.94 -17.90
C PHE A 73 19.52 31.86 -17.05
N GLN A 74 20.68 31.69 -17.66
CA GLN A 74 21.95 31.69 -16.95
C GLN A 74 22.27 33.05 -16.33
N PHE A 75 21.97 34.14 -17.04
CA PHE A 75 22.09 35.50 -16.52
C PHE A 75 21.20 35.69 -15.30
N MET A 76 19.91 35.36 -15.39
CA MET A 76 18.97 35.45 -14.26
C MET A 76 19.46 34.65 -13.06
N LYS A 77 19.97 33.44 -13.28
CA LYS A 77 20.51 32.61 -12.20
C LYS A 77 21.76 33.22 -11.55
N LYS A 78 22.72 33.69 -12.36
CA LYS A 78 23.93 34.38 -11.86
C LYS A 78 23.57 35.65 -11.11
N PHE A 79 22.55 36.38 -11.57
CA PHE A 79 22.05 37.58 -10.92
C PHE A 79 21.42 37.27 -9.56
N LEU A 80 20.64 36.20 -9.44
CA LEU A 80 20.14 35.76 -8.14
C LEU A 80 21.28 35.33 -7.19
N MET A 81 22.33 34.73 -7.72
CA MET A 81 23.44 34.19 -6.92
C MET A 81 24.52 35.23 -6.57
N CYS A 82 24.53 36.41 -7.20
CA CYS A 82 25.58 37.40 -6.97
C CYS A 82 25.60 37.90 -5.52
N ASN A 83 24.44 37.89 -4.84
CA ASN A 83 24.29 38.33 -3.47
C ASN A 83 24.59 37.23 -2.43
N ALA A 84 24.79 35.98 -2.85
CA ALA A 84 25.03 34.84 -1.95
C ALA A 84 26.20 35.05 -0.97
N PRO A 85 27.36 35.62 -1.36
CA PRO A 85 28.49 35.83 -0.44
C PRO A 85 28.16 36.76 0.75
N PHE A 86 27.23 37.70 0.58
CA PHE A 86 26.81 38.63 1.62
C PHE A 86 25.83 38.01 2.63
N LEU A 87 25.29 36.83 2.31
CA LEU A 87 24.30 36.12 3.12
C LEU A 87 24.90 34.98 3.93
N SER A 88 26.10 34.54 3.57
CA SER A 88 26.88 33.49 4.24
C SER A 88 27.74 33.99 5.40
N ILE A 89 27.43 35.15 5.99
CA ILE A 89 28.19 35.68 7.13
C ILE A 89 27.91 34.79 8.35
N PRO A 90 28.93 34.16 8.97
CA PRO A 90 28.75 33.45 10.23
C PRO A 90 28.55 34.48 11.34
N CYS A 91 27.31 34.94 11.52
CA CYS A 91 26.96 35.81 12.64
C CYS A 91 26.53 34.94 13.83
N PRO A 92 27.07 35.15 15.06
CA PRO A 92 26.74 34.34 16.24
C PRO A 92 25.25 34.38 16.69
N GLN A 93 24.40 35.19 16.03
CA GLN A 93 23.02 35.44 16.44
C GLN A 93 21.96 35.07 15.38
N ASP A 94 22.33 34.37 14.30
CA ASP A 94 21.38 33.93 13.24
C ASP A 94 20.52 35.07 12.61
N ARG A 95 20.92 36.33 12.78
CA ARG A 95 20.21 37.50 12.22
C ARG A 95 21.06 38.17 11.16
N LEU A 96 20.52 38.21 9.94
CA LEU A 96 21.09 38.98 8.84
C LEU A 96 21.08 40.48 9.19
N PRO A 97 22.12 41.25 8.81
CA PRO A 97 22.05 42.70 8.81
C PRO A 97 20.86 43.21 7.99
N ALA A 98 20.26 44.33 8.37
CA ALA A 98 19.06 44.87 7.71
C ALA A 98 19.25 45.06 6.20
N ASP A 99 20.41 45.57 5.78
CA ASP A 99 20.74 45.74 4.35
C ASP A 99 20.84 44.40 3.61
N ALA A 100 21.41 43.38 4.26
CA ALA A 100 21.51 42.04 3.70
C ALA A 100 20.14 41.35 3.61
N GLU A 101 19.27 41.57 4.59
CA GLU A 101 17.88 41.10 4.57
C GLU A 101 17.08 41.79 3.44
N GLN A 102 17.25 43.09 3.23
CA GLN A 102 16.62 43.81 2.13
C GLN A 102 17.11 43.30 0.75
N MET A 103 18.42 43.05 0.61
CA MET A 103 18.98 42.44 -0.60
C MET A 103 18.42 41.04 -0.85
N ALA A 104 18.30 40.21 0.20
CA ALA A 104 17.69 38.89 0.11
C ALA A 104 16.21 38.99 -0.31
N LEU A 105 15.45 39.93 0.27
CA LEU A 105 14.05 40.15 -0.08
C LEU A 105 13.86 40.50 -1.56
N ILE A 106 14.63 41.47 -2.08
CA ILE A 106 14.57 41.88 -3.49
C ILE A 106 14.98 40.72 -4.41
N SER A 107 15.99 39.95 -4.02
CA SER A 107 16.46 38.78 -4.77
C SER A 107 15.38 37.70 -4.84
N VAL A 108 14.68 37.44 -3.73
CA VAL A 108 13.56 36.49 -3.66
C VAL A 108 12.35 37.00 -4.43
N GLU A 109 12.04 38.29 -4.39
CA GLU A 109 10.96 38.89 -5.17
C GLU A 109 11.20 38.72 -6.68
N LEU A 110 12.40 39.07 -7.15
CA LEU A 110 12.76 38.90 -8.55
C LEU A 110 12.78 37.43 -8.96
N GLY A 111 13.41 36.58 -8.15
CA GLY A 111 13.55 35.15 -8.43
C GLY A 111 12.21 34.43 -8.47
N SER A 112 11.33 34.72 -7.51
CA SER A 112 9.97 34.14 -7.46
C SER A 112 9.12 34.61 -8.64
N LYS A 113 9.10 35.91 -8.95
CA LYS A 113 8.38 36.45 -10.12
C LYS A 113 8.86 35.78 -11.41
N PHE A 114 10.17 35.68 -11.60
CA PHE A 114 10.75 35.03 -12.78
C PHE A 114 10.38 33.54 -12.86
N LEU A 115 10.58 32.79 -11.77
CA LEU A 115 10.40 31.35 -11.74
C LEU A 115 8.94 30.93 -11.92
N PHE A 116 8.00 31.57 -11.22
CA PHE A 116 6.58 31.24 -11.27
C PHE A 116 5.85 31.83 -12.49
N THR A 117 6.44 32.78 -13.21
CA THR A 117 5.82 33.34 -14.43
C THR A 117 6.41 32.73 -15.69
N VAL A 118 7.72 32.49 -15.71
CA VAL A 118 8.46 32.07 -16.90
C VAL A 118 9.25 30.80 -16.63
N GLY A 119 10.08 30.78 -15.58
CA GLY A 119 11.06 29.73 -15.32
C GLY A 119 10.49 28.32 -15.35
N PHE A 120 9.52 28.03 -14.49
CA PHE A 120 8.92 26.71 -14.35
C PHE A 120 8.02 26.30 -15.52
N HIS A 121 7.54 27.25 -16.32
CA HIS A 121 6.75 26.96 -17.52
C HIS A 121 7.60 26.69 -18.77
N THR A 122 8.93 26.85 -18.68
CA THR A 122 9.84 26.57 -19.81
C THR A 122 10.43 25.17 -19.80
N LYS A 123 10.89 24.74 -20.98
CA LYS A 123 11.55 23.44 -21.17
C LYS A 123 12.85 23.36 -20.38
N LYS A 124 13.14 22.17 -19.85
CA LYS A 124 14.39 21.85 -19.14
C LYS A 124 15.66 22.24 -19.90
N SER A 125 15.66 22.13 -21.22
CA SER A 125 16.80 22.49 -22.07
C SER A 125 17.18 23.98 -22.00
N LEU A 126 16.23 24.87 -21.69
CA LEU A 126 16.47 26.31 -21.59
C LEU A 126 16.85 26.70 -20.16
N ARG A 127 16.02 26.27 -19.19
CA ARG A 127 16.19 26.67 -17.78
C ARG A 127 17.27 25.90 -17.03
N GLY A 128 17.70 24.74 -17.53
CA GLY A 128 18.57 23.83 -16.79
C GLY A 128 17.84 23.06 -15.67
N PRO A 129 18.58 22.40 -14.76
CA PRO A 129 17.99 21.59 -13.71
C PRO A 129 17.24 22.43 -12.66
N ALA A 130 16.05 21.98 -12.27
CA ALA A 130 15.19 22.71 -11.35
C ALA A 130 15.74 22.78 -9.91
N ASN A 131 16.49 21.76 -9.49
CA ASN A 131 17.17 21.76 -8.19
C ASN A 131 18.13 22.95 -8.03
N GLU A 132 18.79 23.36 -9.11
CA GLU A 132 19.73 24.49 -9.02
C GLU A 132 19.02 25.83 -8.81
N TRP A 133 17.76 25.96 -9.25
CA TRP A 133 16.92 27.13 -8.98
C TRP A 133 16.37 27.11 -7.56
N TYR A 134 16.02 25.92 -7.05
CA TYR A 134 15.70 25.72 -5.64
C TYR A 134 16.86 26.17 -4.74
N ASP A 135 18.08 25.69 -5.00
CA ASP A 135 19.26 26.06 -4.21
C ASP A 135 19.53 27.57 -4.28
N ALA A 136 19.38 28.17 -5.46
CA ALA A 136 19.56 29.60 -5.67
C ALA A 136 18.57 30.46 -4.88
N LEU A 137 17.30 30.04 -4.77
CA LEU A 137 16.30 30.72 -3.95
C LEU A 137 16.55 30.50 -2.45
N CYS A 138 16.81 29.27 -2.04
CA CYS A 138 16.87 28.88 -0.62
C CYS A 138 17.99 29.58 0.16
N ILE A 139 19.09 29.94 -0.50
CA ILE A 139 20.18 30.69 0.14
C ILE A 139 19.70 32.04 0.70
N HIS A 140 18.79 32.72 0.00
CA HIS A 140 18.23 34.01 0.43
C HIS A 140 17.23 33.88 1.59
N MET A 141 16.58 32.73 1.71
CA MET A 141 15.53 32.49 2.70
C MET A 141 16.04 31.81 3.98
N ARG A 142 17.23 31.21 3.97
CA ARG A 142 17.76 30.40 5.09
C ARG A 142 17.88 31.20 6.39
N ASN A 143 18.42 32.42 6.30
CA ASN A 143 18.81 33.19 7.48
C ASN A 143 17.84 34.35 7.83
N SER A 144 16.67 34.46 7.17
CA SER A 144 15.65 35.46 7.51
C SER A 144 14.24 34.85 7.57
N LYS A 145 13.59 35.00 8.73
CA LYS A 145 12.17 34.68 8.93
C LYS A 145 11.26 35.62 8.13
N SER A 146 11.60 36.91 8.04
CA SER A 146 10.81 37.92 7.33
C SER A 146 10.73 37.62 5.83
N VAL A 147 11.86 37.25 5.22
CA VAL A 147 11.91 36.90 3.79
C VAL A 147 11.13 35.61 3.50
N ARG A 148 11.21 34.60 4.38
CA ARG A 148 10.37 33.39 4.29
C ARG A 148 8.89 33.72 4.37
N SER A 149 8.49 34.52 5.36
CA SER A 149 7.10 34.96 5.54
C SER A 149 6.60 35.71 4.31
N TRP A 150 7.39 36.66 3.79
CA TRP A 150 7.05 37.39 2.57
C TRP A 150 6.84 36.45 1.38
N PHE A 151 7.74 35.46 1.18
CA PHE A 151 7.61 34.49 0.10
C PHE A 151 6.31 33.69 0.25
N VAL A 152 6.03 33.15 1.44
CA VAL A 152 4.82 32.36 1.67
C VAL A 152 3.56 33.20 1.41
N HIS A 153 3.47 34.42 1.94
CA HIS A 153 2.28 35.26 1.75
C HIS A 153 2.08 35.73 0.31
N ASN A 154 3.14 36.22 -0.36
CA ASN A 154 3.01 36.85 -1.67
C ASN A 154 3.12 35.88 -2.84
N VAL A 155 3.82 34.75 -2.66
CA VAL A 155 4.05 33.77 -3.72
C VAL A 155 3.12 32.57 -3.56
N LEU A 156 2.84 32.11 -2.35
CA LEU A 156 2.01 30.92 -2.16
C LEU A 156 0.55 31.29 -1.83
N PHE A 157 0.31 32.03 -0.74
CA PHE A 157 -1.05 32.33 -0.29
C PHE A 157 -1.80 33.32 -1.18
N ALA A 158 -1.11 34.27 -1.84
CA ALA A 158 -1.74 35.13 -2.85
C ALA A 158 -2.21 34.35 -4.10
N HIS A 159 -1.71 33.13 -4.31
CA HIS A 159 -1.99 32.29 -5.47
C HIS A 159 -2.18 30.83 -5.03
N THR A 160 -3.25 30.55 -4.28
CA THR A 160 -3.52 29.23 -3.68
C THR A 160 -3.60 28.09 -4.69
N ASN A 161 -3.95 28.38 -5.94
CA ASN A 161 -3.93 27.43 -7.06
C ASN A 161 -2.53 26.85 -7.34
N ARG A 162 -1.44 27.53 -6.94
CA ARG A 162 -0.07 27.03 -7.15
C ARG A 162 0.20 25.70 -6.43
N PHE A 163 -0.45 25.46 -5.29
CA PHE A 163 -0.27 24.17 -4.61
C PHE A 163 -0.83 23.02 -5.45
N ALA A 164 -2.04 23.18 -6.00
CA ALA A 164 -2.62 22.21 -6.92
C ALA A 164 -1.78 22.08 -8.21
N GLU A 165 -1.40 23.21 -8.81
CA GLU A 165 -0.62 23.26 -10.04
C GLU A 165 0.69 22.47 -9.94
N TYR A 166 1.44 22.64 -8.84
CA TYR A 166 2.78 22.05 -8.71
C TYR A 166 2.85 20.73 -7.94
N LEU A 167 1.83 20.37 -7.15
CA LEU A 167 1.77 19.08 -6.46
C LEU A 167 0.92 18.05 -7.21
N LEU A 168 -0.17 18.49 -7.86
CA LEU A 168 -1.18 17.62 -8.47
C LEU A 168 -1.17 17.68 -10.00
N GLU A 169 -0.98 18.85 -10.61
CA GLU A 169 -1.04 19.03 -12.08
C GLU A 169 0.33 19.24 -12.74
N CYS A 170 1.41 19.04 -11.98
CA CYS A 170 2.71 19.61 -12.34
C CYS A 170 3.13 19.32 -13.80
N PRO A 171 3.26 20.36 -14.65
CA PRO A 171 3.45 20.19 -16.09
C PRO A 171 4.78 19.52 -16.46
N SER A 172 5.74 19.52 -15.53
CA SER A 172 6.99 18.79 -15.64
C SER A 172 7.26 18.01 -14.37
N SER A 173 7.31 16.68 -14.47
CA SER A 173 7.60 15.79 -13.33
C SER A 173 8.95 16.06 -12.65
N GLU A 174 9.89 16.71 -13.35
CA GLU A 174 11.19 17.12 -12.80
C GLU A 174 11.09 18.31 -11.82
N LEU A 175 10.01 19.10 -11.87
CA LEU A 175 9.78 20.23 -10.96
C LEU A 175 9.19 19.80 -9.61
N VAL A 176 8.44 18.70 -9.59
CA VAL A 176 7.71 18.23 -8.40
C VAL A 176 8.65 18.07 -7.21
N LYS A 177 9.79 17.36 -7.39
CA LYS A 177 10.74 17.10 -6.31
C LYS A 177 11.36 18.38 -5.72
N PRO A 178 11.94 19.31 -6.51
CA PRO A 178 12.44 20.59 -5.99
C PRO A 178 11.36 21.44 -5.30
N LEU A 179 10.12 21.42 -5.80
CA LEU A 179 9.02 22.18 -5.18
C LEU A 179 8.55 21.55 -3.87
N ILE A 180 8.46 20.23 -3.78
CA ILE A 180 8.25 19.54 -2.50
C ILE A 180 9.37 19.91 -1.52
N ARG A 181 10.64 19.90 -1.93
CA ARG A 181 11.76 20.35 -1.09
C ARG A 181 11.62 21.81 -0.64
N LEU A 182 11.15 22.69 -1.53
CA LEU A 182 10.88 24.09 -1.19
C LEU A 182 9.79 24.22 -0.13
N TYR A 183 8.67 23.51 -0.28
CA TYR A 183 7.61 23.50 0.72
C TYR A 183 8.12 22.95 2.05
N LEU A 184 8.81 21.80 2.04
CA LEU A 184 9.40 21.21 3.25
C LEU A 184 10.40 22.17 3.94
N PHE A 185 11.24 22.86 3.17
CA PHE A 185 12.16 23.87 3.69
C PHE A 185 11.42 25.03 4.37
N LEU A 186 10.33 25.51 3.78
CA LEU A 186 9.51 26.59 4.34
C LEU A 186 8.79 26.16 5.62
N VAL A 187 8.28 24.92 5.68
CA VAL A 187 7.61 24.38 6.88
C VAL A 187 8.62 24.07 8.00
N GLY A 188 9.74 23.42 7.69
CA GLY A 188 10.73 22.96 8.69
C GLY A 188 11.57 24.07 9.33
N GLN A 189 11.65 25.26 8.72
CA GLN A 189 12.39 26.42 9.27
C GLN A 189 11.52 27.34 10.14
N ALA A 190 10.30 26.92 10.45
CA ALA A 190 9.39 27.60 11.37
C ALA A 190 9.69 27.19 12.83
N THR A 191 10.84 27.59 13.35
CA THR A 191 11.27 27.33 14.75
C THR A 191 10.55 28.20 15.79
N ASP A 192 9.35 28.70 15.50
CA ASP A 192 8.59 29.49 16.46
C ASP A 192 7.70 28.60 17.33
N PRO A 193 7.66 28.83 18.65
CA PRO A 193 6.80 28.11 19.60
C PRO A 193 5.29 28.20 19.28
N SER A 194 4.88 29.09 18.37
CA SER A 194 3.48 29.28 17.97
C SER A 194 3.08 28.55 16.68
N ALA A 195 4.02 27.92 15.96
CA ALA A 195 3.79 27.11 14.74
C ALA A 195 2.88 27.71 13.63
N THR A 196 2.52 29.00 13.70
CA THR A 196 1.43 29.57 12.89
C THR A 196 1.66 29.44 11.38
N LEU A 197 2.84 29.82 10.87
CA LEU A 197 3.08 29.80 9.42
C LEU A 197 3.17 28.37 8.85
N SER A 198 3.84 27.45 9.56
CA SER A 198 3.94 26.04 9.14
C SER A 198 2.57 25.36 9.21
N ASP A 199 1.80 25.61 10.28
CA ASP A 199 0.43 25.11 10.43
C ASP A 199 -0.48 25.65 9.32
N HIS A 200 -0.40 26.94 9.00
CA HIS A 200 -1.17 27.54 7.91
C HIS A 200 -0.79 26.94 6.55
N LEU A 201 0.51 26.70 6.29
CA LEU A 201 0.94 26.09 5.03
C LEU A 201 0.43 24.65 4.91
N LEU A 202 0.60 23.84 5.96
CA LEU A 202 0.11 22.46 5.98
C LEU A 202 -1.41 22.40 5.88
N THR A 203 -2.13 23.31 6.55
CA THR A 203 -3.58 23.42 6.46
C THR A 203 -4.03 23.76 5.05
N GLU A 204 -3.32 24.66 4.35
CA GLU A 204 -3.66 25.02 2.97
C GLU A 204 -3.35 23.88 1.99
N ILE A 205 -2.27 23.14 2.21
CA ILE A 205 -1.99 21.91 1.45
C ILE A 205 -3.07 20.86 1.73
N LEU A 206 -3.49 20.67 2.99
CA LEU A 206 -4.58 19.76 3.37
C LEU A 206 -5.93 20.19 2.78
N ASN A 207 -6.17 21.49 2.61
CA ASN A 207 -7.38 22.01 1.97
C ASN A 207 -7.54 21.53 0.52
N LEU A 208 -6.46 21.09 -0.15
CA LEU A 208 -6.54 20.44 -1.46
C LEU A 208 -7.38 19.17 -1.44
N LEU A 209 -7.47 18.46 -0.29
CA LEU A 209 -8.31 17.28 -0.12
C LEU A 209 -9.80 17.58 -0.35
N LYS A 210 -10.25 18.83 -0.12
CA LYS A 210 -11.66 19.21 -0.23
C LYS A 210 -12.19 19.18 -1.68
N LYS A 211 -11.31 19.33 -2.67
CA LYS A 211 -11.73 19.39 -4.08
C LYS A 211 -10.67 18.88 -5.04
N GLU A 212 -9.50 19.51 -5.05
CA GLU A 212 -8.46 19.35 -6.07
C GLU A 212 -7.93 17.91 -6.17
N VAL A 213 -7.79 17.23 -5.04
CA VAL A 213 -7.28 15.85 -4.96
C VAL A 213 -8.21 14.86 -5.65
N SER A 214 -9.54 15.07 -5.55
CA SER A 214 -10.53 14.19 -6.18
C SER A 214 -10.52 14.28 -7.71
N GLU A 215 -10.11 15.43 -8.25
CA GLU A 215 -10.03 15.71 -9.69
C GLU A 215 -8.69 15.21 -10.29
N HIS A 216 -7.62 15.16 -9.49
CA HIS A 216 -6.25 14.88 -9.94
C HIS A 216 -5.68 13.51 -9.50
N GLY A 217 -6.44 12.45 -9.76
CA GLY A 217 -6.12 11.10 -9.30
C GLY A 217 -4.78 10.48 -9.76
N ARG A 218 -4.15 10.99 -10.83
CA ARG A 218 -2.90 10.43 -11.38
C ARG A 218 -1.63 10.81 -10.61
N HIS A 219 -1.66 11.92 -9.88
CA HIS A 219 -0.47 12.47 -9.22
C HIS A 219 -0.58 12.47 -7.68
N LEU A 220 -1.58 11.77 -7.15
CA LEU A 220 -1.84 11.61 -5.71
C LEU A 220 -0.64 11.14 -4.92
N GLN A 221 0.16 10.24 -5.50
CA GLN A 221 1.35 9.71 -4.85
C GLN A 221 2.32 10.83 -4.45
N GLN A 222 2.45 11.90 -5.24
CA GLN A 222 3.36 13.01 -4.96
C GLN A 222 2.85 13.89 -3.82
N TYR A 223 1.54 14.13 -3.79
CA TYR A 223 0.88 14.85 -2.71
C TYR A 223 1.09 14.14 -1.37
N PHE A 224 0.78 12.85 -1.27
CA PHE A 224 0.99 12.09 -0.03
C PHE A 224 2.48 11.91 0.32
N ASN A 225 3.36 11.84 -0.69
CA ASN A 225 4.80 11.78 -0.47
C ASN A 225 5.37 13.05 0.19
N LEU A 226 4.75 14.23 0.00
CA LEU A 226 5.13 15.43 0.75
C LEU A 226 4.98 15.21 2.25
N PHE A 227 3.83 14.68 2.69
CA PHE A 227 3.57 14.39 4.10
C PHE A 227 4.50 13.30 4.65
N LEU A 228 4.80 12.28 3.84
CA LEU A 228 5.74 11.22 4.24
C LEU A 228 7.18 11.75 4.41
N LEU A 229 7.62 12.63 3.51
CA LEU A 229 8.93 13.26 3.63
C LEU A 229 8.97 14.21 4.84
N TYR A 230 7.88 14.93 5.10
CA TYR A 230 7.75 15.83 6.24
C TYR A 230 7.79 15.06 7.57
N SER A 231 7.05 13.94 7.69
CA SER A 231 7.08 13.08 8.89
C SER A 231 8.45 12.46 9.16
N ASN A 232 9.33 12.39 8.16
CA ASN A 232 10.68 11.84 8.28
C ASN A 232 11.75 12.89 8.62
N LEU A 233 11.39 14.17 8.80
CA LEU A 233 12.34 15.22 9.20
C LEU A 233 12.72 15.12 10.69
N GLY A 234 11.75 14.80 11.55
CA GLY A 234 11.96 14.77 13.00
C GLY A 234 10.69 14.49 13.80
N THR A 235 10.82 14.45 15.13
CA THR A 235 9.70 14.20 16.05
C THR A 235 8.74 15.38 16.15
N GLU A 236 9.22 16.61 16.02
CA GLU A 236 8.38 17.82 16.06
C GLU A 236 7.42 17.85 14.86
N GLU A 237 7.91 17.50 13.67
CA GLU A 237 7.10 17.43 12.45
C GLU A 237 6.03 16.34 12.53
N LYS A 238 6.37 15.18 13.10
CA LYS A 238 5.37 14.13 13.40
C LYS A 238 4.32 14.64 14.37
N GLN A 239 4.72 15.32 15.44
CA GLN A 239 3.79 15.88 16.41
C GLN A 239 2.88 16.95 15.79
N GLN A 240 3.40 17.78 14.89
CA GLN A 240 2.61 18.78 14.15
C GLN A 240 1.55 18.11 13.27
N LEU A 241 1.92 17.09 12.48
CA LEU A 241 0.96 16.34 11.66
C LEU A 241 -0.12 15.63 12.50
N LEU A 242 0.26 15.13 13.68
CA LEU A 242 -0.67 14.53 14.63
C LEU A 242 -1.65 15.58 15.21
N ARG A 243 -1.17 16.79 15.55
CA ARG A 243 -2.04 17.89 16.02
C ARG A 243 -3.03 18.35 14.95
N LEU A 244 -2.62 18.36 13.68
CA LEU A 244 -3.48 18.66 12.52
C LEU A 244 -4.43 17.51 12.14
N ASN A 245 -4.41 16.40 12.89
CA ASN A 245 -5.27 15.22 12.69
C ASN A 245 -5.17 14.64 11.26
N VAL A 246 -3.96 14.71 10.68
CA VAL A 246 -3.68 14.19 9.33
C VAL A 246 -4.00 12.71 9.18
N PRO A 247 -3.69 11.81 10.14
CA PRO A 247 -4.07 10.40 10.02
C PRO A 247 -5.56 10.21 9.82
N ALA A 248 -6.43 10.90 10.58
CA ALA A 248 -7.88 10.76 10.45
C ALA A 248 -8.37 11.23 9.07
N GLN A 249 -7.89 12.39 8.60
CA GLN A 249 -8.25 12.90 7.28
C GLN A 249 -7.85 11.92 6.17
N PHE A 250 -6.66 11.32 6.28
CA PHE A 250 -6.15 10.37 5.30
C PHE A 250 -6.92 9.04 5.34
N MET A 251 -7.22 8.52 6.54
CA MET A 251 -8.07 7.33 6.68
C MET A 251 -9.45 7.54 6.06
N LEU A 252 -10.06 8.71 6.27
CA LEU A 252 -11.34 9.06 5.67
C LEU A 252 -11.27 9.16 4.15
N VAL A 253 -10.21 9.76 3.60
CA VAL A 253 -9.98 9.79 2.14
C VAL A 253 -9.85 8.38 1.57
N ALA A 254 -9.13 7.47 2.25
CA ALA A 254 -9.02 6.08 1.82
C ALA A 254 -10.36 5.32 1.84
N LEU A 255 -11.32 5.76 2.67
CA LEU A 255 -12.68 5.22 2.75
C LEU A 255 -13.67 5.95 1.83
N ASP A 256 -13.23 6.90 1.00
CA ASP A 256 -14.10 7.79 0.22
C ASP A 256 -15.07 8.65 1.07
N GLU A 257 -14.77 8.81 2.36
CA GLU A 257 -15.49 9.65 3.34
C GLU A 257 -14.69 10.91 3.73
N GLY A 258 -13.72 11.28 2.88
CA GLY A 258 -12.84 12.42 3.09
C GLY A 258 -13.56 13.77 3.11
N PRO A 259 -12.83 14.86 3.39
CA PRO A 259 -13.41 16.22 3.41
C PRO A 259 -13.85 16.72 2.02
N GLY A 260 -13.49 15.99 0.95
CA GLY A 260 -13.88 16.28 -0.43
C GLY A 260 -14.54 15.08 -1.11
N PRO A 261 -14.90 15.21 -2.40
CA PRO A 261 -15.50 14.13 -3.16
C PRO A 261 -14.61 12.88 -3.22
N ALA A 262 -15.24 11.71 -3.39
CA ALA A 262 -14.54 10.45 -3.64
C ALA A 262 -13.59 10.55 -4.84
N ILE A 263 -12.45 9.86 -4.77
CA ILE A 263 -11.45 9.88 -5.83
C ILE A 263 -12.02 9.12 -7.04
N LYS A 264 -12.32 9.85 -8.12
CA LYS A 264 -12.95 9.27 -9.32
C LYS A 264 -12.02 8.35 -10.12
N TYR A 265 -10.72 8.41 -9.85
CA TYR A 265 -9.71 7.68 -10.61
C TYR A 265 -9.58 6.24 -10.13
N GLN A 266 -9.92 5.28 -11.00
CA GLN A 266 -10.03 3.86 -10.69
C GLN A 266 -8.73 3.20 -10.19
N TYR A 267 -7.56 3.75 -10.53
CA TYR A 267 -6.24 3.20 -10.18
C TYR A 267 -5.44 4.17 -9.30
N ALA A 268 -6.10 4.84 -8.37
CA ALA A 268 -5.45 5.75 -7.44
C ALA A 268 -4.46 4.98 -6.56
N ASP A 269 -3.17 5.32 -6.66
CA ASP A 269 -2.14 4.76 -5.78
C ASP A 269 -2.12 5.53 -4.45
N LEU A 270 -2.67 4.90 -3.41
CA LEU A 270 -2.72 5.42 -2.04
C LEU A 270 -1.60 4.86 -1.15
N SER A 271 -0.60 4.17 -1.69
CA SER A 271 0.45 3.53 -0.88
C SER A 271 1.15 4.51 0.07
N LYS A 272 1.43 5.73 -0.42
CA LYS A 272 2.06 6.79 0.39
C LYS A 272 1.14 7.35 1.48
N LEU A 273 -0.17 7.35 1.26
CA LEU A 273 -1.15 7.72 2.28
C LEU A 273 -1.08 6.73 3.45
N PHE A 274 -1.13 5.43 3.15
CA PHE A 274 -1.05 4.39 4.19
C PHE A 274 0.31 4.40 4.92
N SER A 275 1.42 4.67 4.21
CA SER A 275 2.72 4.88 4.85
C SER A 275 2.67 6.01 5.88
N VAL A 276 2.12 7.18 5.53
CA VAL A 276 1.99 8.32 6.48
C VAL A 276 1.17 7.94 7.69
N VAL A 277 0.03 7.28 7.48
CA VAL A 277 -0.83 6.80 8.58
C VAL A 277 -0.07 5.84 9.50
N SER A 278 0.67 4.90 8.92
CA SER A 278 1.50 3.94 9.68
C SER A 278 2.57 4.64 10.52
N HIS A 279 3.34 5.54 9.92
CA HIS A 279 4.42 6.26 10.60
C HIS A 279 3.89 7.08 11.78
N LEU A 280 2.80 7.82 11.57
CA LEU A 280 2.24 8.69 12.60
C LEU A 280 1.55 7.90 13.73
N THR A 281 0.78 6.86 13.39
CA THR A 281 0.05 6.04 14.39
C THR A 281 1.02 5.31 15.32
N ARG A 282 2.15 4.82 14.80
CA ARG A 282 3.18 4.12 15.58
C ARG A 282 3.98 5.02 16.53
N CYS A 283 3.76 6.33 16.46
CA CYS A 283 4.31 7.31 17.40
C CYS A 283 3.33 7.66 18.54
N CYS A 284 2.10 7.15 18.51
CA CYS A 284 1.06 7.44 19.48
C CYS A 284 1.02 6.39 20.61
N ASP A 285 0.51 6.81 21.77
CA ASP A 285 0.16 5.88 22.84
C ASP A 285 -1.18 5.21 22.53
N VAL A 286 -1.16 3.88 22.45
CA VAL A 286 -2.33 3.01 22.21
C VAL A 286 -2.64 2.12 23.40
N SER A 287 -2.02 2.35 24.57
CA SER A 287 -2.16 1.49 25.76
C SER A 287 -3.62 1.33 26.22
N ALA A 288 -4.46 2.34 25.99
CA ALA A 288 -5.90 2.29 26.28
C ALA A 288 -6.68 1.27 25.43
N LYS A 289 -6.07 0.73 24.38
CA LYS A 289 -6.61 -0.32 23.51
C LYS A 289 -5.97 -1.68 23.76
N CYS A 290 -5.00 -1.77 24.67
CA CYS A 290 -4.28 -2.98 24.98
C CYS A 290 -4.87 -3.69 26.20
N GLN A 291 -4.97 -5.02 26.11
CA GLN A 291 -5.48 -5.92 27.13
C GLN A 291 -4.66 -7.21 27.07
N SER A 292 -4.17 -7.70 28.21
CA SER A 292 -3.50 -9.01 28.28
C SER A 292 -4.50 -10.15 28.22
N SER A 293 -4.09 -11.28 27.63
CA SER A 293 -4.86 -12.53 27.67
C SER A 293 -4.85 -13.18 29.06
N VAL A 294 -3.87 -12.82 29.90
CA VAL A 294 -3.75 -13.34 31.27
C VAL A 294 -4.52 -12.42 32.21
N ASN A 295 -5.59 -12.95 32.79
CA ASN A 295 -6.44 -12.20 33.73
C ASN A 295 -5.61 -11.60 34.87
N GLY A 296 -5.76 -10.29 35.09
CA GLY A 296 -5.08 -9.55 36.15
C GLY A 296 -3.63 -9.15 35.85
N SER A 297 -3.10 -9.49 34.66
CA SER A 297 -1.76 -9.07 34.24
C SER A 297 -1.81 -7.79 33.40
N SER A 298 -0.81 -6.91 33.55
CA SER A 298 -0.67 -5.73 32.69
C SER A 298 -0.22 -6.12 31.27
N PRO A 299 -0.69 -5.43 30.22
CA PRO A 299 -0.20 -5.63 28.86
C PRO A 299 1.32 -5.47 28.75
N LEU A 300 1.94 -6.26 27.89
CA LEU A 300 3.36 -6.14 27.56
C LEU A 300 3.66 -4.82 26.82
N ALA A 301 4.85 -4.26 27.03
CA ALA A 301 5.30 -3.09 26.30
C ALA A 301 5.39 -3.39 24.79
N ASN A 302 4.90 -2.48 23.95
CA ASN A 302 4.80 -2.70 22.51
C ASN A 302 6.15 -2.48 21.80
N PRO A 303 6.80 -3.53 21.25
CA PRO A 303 8.10 -3.41 20.58
C PRO A 303 7.98 -2.86 19.15
N HIS A 304 6.77 -2.68 18.63
CA HIS A 304 6.51 -2.30 17.24
C HIS A 304 6.29 -0.79 17.05
N GLY A 305 6.51 0.03 18.10
CA GLY A 305 6.51 1.49 17.99
C GLY A 305 7.57 2.03 17.03
N ASP A 306 7.54 3.33 16.74
CA ASP A 306 8.56 3.97 15.91
C ASP A 306 9.91 4.02 16.66
N PRO A 307 11.00 3.43 16.12
CA PRO A 307 12.29 3.38 16.81
C PRO A 307 12.98 4.74 16.94
N THR A 308 12.55 5.75 16.17
CA THR A 308 13.07 7.12 16.28
C THR A 308 12.47 7.89 17.45
N CYS A 309 11.39 7.37 18.05
CA CYS A 309 10.72 7.98 19.19
C CYS A 309 11.13 7.23 20.48
N CYS A 310 11.82 7.90 21.40
CA CYS A 310 12.16 7.32 22.71
C CYS A 310 10.92 7.08 23.59
N ALA A 311 9.82 7.81 23.34
CA ALA A 311 8.54 7.67 24.02
C ALA A 311 7.41 8.04 23.05
N SER A 312 6.18 7.63 23.38
CA SER A 312 4.97 8.02 22.66
C SER A 312 4.80 9.54 22.67
N LEU A 313 4.54 10.14 21.50
CA LEU A 313 4.47 11.60 21.35
C LEU A 313 3.18 12.19 21.94
N MET A 314 2.07 11.44 21.86
CA MET A 314 0.76 11.80 22.40
C MET A 314 -0.17 10.58 22.40
N PRO A 315 -1.28 10.60 23.17
CA PRO A 315 -2.36 9.63 23.02
C PRO A 315 -2.91 9.62 21.59
N ILE A 316 -3.28 8.45 21.09
CA ILE A 316 -3.95 8.35 19.79
C ILE A 316 -5.23 9.20 19.78
N GLN A 317 -5.44 9.96 18.71
CA GLN A 317 -6.62 10.80 18.56
C GLN A 317 -7.88 9.93 18.49
N THR A 318 -8.97 10.38 19.13
CA THR A 318 -10.23 9.62 19.21
C THR A 318 -10.75 9.23 17.83
N GLN A 319 -10.77 10.15 16.86
CA GLN A 319 -11.24 9.87 15.50
C GLN A 319 -10.37 8.84 14.78
N VAL A 320 -9.06 8.88 14.97
CA VAL A 320 -8.13 7.90 14.40
C VAL A 320 -8.41 6.53 15.02
N ALA A 321 -8.58 6.48 16.35
CA ALA A 321 -8.90 5.24 17.04
C ALA A 321 -10.27 4.68 16.62
N ASP A 322 -11.27 5.52 16.39
CA ASP A 322 -12.60 5.09 15.96
C ASP A 322 -12.59 4.48 14.56
N ILE A 323 -11.85 5.09 13.62
CA ILE A 323 -11.73 4.55 12.27
C ILE A 323 -10.88 3.28 12.27
N LEU A 324 -9.72 3.31 12.93
CA LEU A 324 -8.75 2.21 12.89
C LEU A 324 -9.24 0.97 13.64
N TYR A 325 -9.76 1.14 14.86
CA TYR A 325 -10.11 0.01 15.73
C TYR A 325 -11.57 -0.44 15.61
N ASN A 326 -12.50 0.45 15.26
CA ASN A 326 -13.94 0.11 15.27
C ASN A 326 -14.53 -0.08 13.86
N ARG A 327 -13.83 0.29 12.77
CA ARG A 327 -14.33 0.11 11.39
C ARG A 327 -13.49 -0.92 10.64
N SER A 328 -14.01 -2.15 10.52
CA SER A 328 -13.36 -3.23 9.76
C SER A 328 -13.14 -2.88 8.28
N SER A 329 -13.96 -2.00 7.69
CA SER A 329 -13.79 -1.54 6.31
C SER A 329 -12.44 -0.87 6.05
N TYR A 330 -11.88 -0.15 7.03
CA TYR A 330 -10.56 0.45 6.88
C TYR A 330 -9.44 -0.60 6.92
N VAL A 331 -9.53 -1.55 7.85
CA VAL A 331 -8.58 -2.67 7.96
C VAL A 331 -8.57 -3.48 6.67
N LYS A 332 -9.76 -3.80 6.14
CA LYS A 332 -9.93 -4.45 4.84
C LYS A 332 -9.23 -3.66 3.73
N LYS A 333 -9.47 -2.35 3.64
CA LYS A 333 -8.87 -1.47 2.62
C LYS A 333 -7.34 -1.46 2.70
N VAL A 334 -6.77 -1.38 3.90
CA VAL A 334 -5.32 -1.41 4.15
C VAL A 334 -4.71 -2.75 3.69
N ILE A 335 -5.39 -3.86 3.98
CA ILE A 335 -4.94 -5.20 3.59
C ILE A 335 -5.05 -5.40 2.07
N GLU A 336 -6.14 -4.99 1.43
CA GLU A 336 -6.35 -5.16 -0.01
C GLU A 336 -5.41 -4.27 -0.85
N ASP A 337 -5.29 -2.99 -0.50
CA ASP A 337 -4.58 -2.01 -1.33
C ASP A 337 -3.06 -2.02 -1.08
N CYS A 338 -2.58 -2.52 0.08
CA CYS A 338 -1.18 -2.40 0.51
C CYS A 338 -0.60 -3.63 1.26
N ASN A 339 -1.07 -4.85 0.96
CA ASN A 339 -0.55 -6.11 1.55
C ASN A 339 0.98 -6.31 1.41
N ASN A 340 1.59 -5.78 0.36
CA ASN A 340 3.03 -5.91 0.09
C ASN A 340 3.89 -4.83 0.77
N SER A 341 3.27 -3.87 1.46
CA SER A 341 3.99 -2.75 2.07
C SER A 341 4.51 -3.11 3.47
N GLU A 342 5.80 -2.89 3.70
CA GLU A 342 6.41 -3.06 5.03
C GLU A 342 5.75 -2.14 6.08
N ASP A 343 5.32 -0.94 5.68
CA ASP A 343 4.65 0.01 6.56
C ASP A 343 3.28 -0.50 7.01
N THR A 344 2.56 -1.22 6.14
CA THR A 344 1.29 -1.88 6.47
C THR A 344 1.53 -2.96 7.52
N THR A 345 2.50 -3.83 7.29
CA THR A 345 2.87 -4.88 8.24
C THR A 345 3.24 -4.28 9.60
N LYS A 346 4.05 -3.21 9.61
CA LYS A 346 4.42 -2.51 10.85
C LYS A 346 3.21 -1.91 11.58
N LEU A 347 2.27 -1.29 10.86
CA LEU A 347 1.04 -0.75 11.44
C LEU A 347 0.18 -1.84 12.06
N LEU A 348 -0.09 -2.92 11.31
CA LEU A 348 -0.94 -4.01 11.77
C LEU A 348 -0.33 -4.72 12.98
N ARG A 349 0.98 -4.96 12.97
CA ARG A 349 1.71 -5.52 14.12
C ARG A 349 1.63 -4.61 15.35
N PHE A 350 1.85 -3.31 15.17
CA PHE A 350 1.76 -2.33 16.26
C PHE A 350 0.36 -2.28 16.89
N CYS A 351 -0.69 -2.24 16.07
CA CYS A 351 -2.07 -2.14 16.56
C CYS A 351 -2.64 -3.46 17.08
N SER A 352 -2.08 -4.61 16.67
CA SER A 352 -2.51 -5.94 17.13
C SER A 352 -1.81 -6.39 18.42
N TRP A 353 -0.67 -5.78 18.76
CA TRP A 353 0.09 -6.12 19.97
C TRP A 353 -0.75 -5.91 21.22
N GLU A 354 -0.91 -6.99 22.01
CA GLU A 354 -1.74 -7.01 23.22
C GLU A 354 -3.17 -6.49 22.97
N ASN A 355 -3.73 -6.66 21.77
CA ASN A 355 -5.06 -6.16 21.43
C ASN A 355 -5.91 -7.27 20.77
N PRO A 356 -6.81 -7.93 21.53
CA PRO A 356 -7.59 -9.07 21.01
C PRO A 356 -8.58 -8.65 19.94
N HIS A 357 -9.23 -7.50 20.09
CA HIS A 357 -10.28 -7.05 19.17
C HIS A 357 -9.71 -6.72 17.78
N PHE A 358 -8.64 -5.92 17.74
CA PHE A 358 -7.98 -5.57 16.49
C PHE A 358 -7.31 -6.78 15.86
N SER A 359 -6.62 -7.60 16.67
CA SER A 359 -6.02 -8.86 16.21
C SER A 359 -7.05 -9.77 15.53
N SER A 360 -8.24 -9.92 16.12
CA SER A 360 -9.32 -10.74 15.55
C SER A 360 -9.84 -10.17 14.24
N THR A 361 -9.97 -8.84 14.13
CA THR A 361 -10.42 -8.17 12.90
C THR A 361 -9.41 -8.36 11.76
N VAL A 362 -8.13 -8.15 12.03
CA VAL A 362 -7.05 -8.38 11.05
C VAL A 362 -7.01 -9.84 10.61
N LEU A 363 -7.12 -10.77 11.57
CA LEU A 363 -7.13 -12.20 11.28
C LEU A 363 -8.34 -12.60 10.42
N SER A 364 -9.53 -12.08 10.73
CA SER A 364 -10.76 -12.35 10.00
C SER A 364 -10.65 -11.90 8.53
N GLU A 365 -10.13 -10.69 8.28
CA GLU A 365 -9.92 -10.18 6.93
C GLU A 365 -8.82 -10.95 6.18
N LEU A 366 -7.72 -11.32 6.84
CA LEU A 366 -6.66 -12.12 6.20
C LEU A 366 -7.15 -13.52 5.82
N LEU A 367 -7.90 -14.20 6.70
CA LEU A 367 -8.49 -15.51 6.38
C LEU A 367 -9.49 -15.41 5.22
N TRP A 368 -10.25 -14.32 5.15
CA TRP A 368 -11.13 -14.05 4.00
C TRP A 368 -10.36 -13.90 2.69
N GLN A 369 -9.31 -13.08 2.66
CA GLN A 369 -8.46 -12.93 1.48
C GLN A 369 -7.80 -14.27 1.09
N VAL A 370 -7.35 -15.04 2.09
CA VAL A 370 -6.76 -16.36 1.86
C VAL A 370 -7.75 -17.36 1.27
N ALA A 371 -9.02 -17.27 1.64
CA ALA A 371 -10.08 -18.12 1.14
C ALA A 371 -10.56 -17.77 -0.28
N TYR A 372 -10.59 -16.48 -0.65
CA TYR A 372 -11.33 -16.01 -1.83
C TYR A 372 -10.50 -15.27 -2.89
N SER A 373 -9.33 -14.71 -2.55
CA SER A 373 -8.52 -13.95 -3.52
C SER A 373 -7.91 -14.85 -4.59
N TYR A 374 -7.50 -14.29 -5.73
CA TYR A 374 -6.91 -15.07 -6.81
C TYR A 374 -5.62 -15.78 -6.35
N THR A 375 -5.39 -17.00 -6.84
CA THR A 375 -4.27 -17.85 -6.40
C THR A 375 -2.90 -17.23 -6.64
N TYR A 376 -2.74 -16.37 -7.66
CA TYR A 376 -1.49 -15.68 -7.97
C TYR A 376 -1.27 -14.40 -7.13
N GLU A 377 -2.29 -13.93 -6.38
CA GLU A 377 -2.23 -12.77 -5.46
C GLU A 377 -2.25 -13.21 -3.99
N LEU A 378 -2.24 -14.52 -3.74
CA LEU A 378 -2.44 -15.10 -2.42
C LEU A 378 -1.20 -14.95 -1.52
N LYS A 379 -0.01 -15.00 -2.11
CA LYS A 379 1.27 -14.98 -1.41
C LYS A 379 1.42 -13.79 -0.44
N PRO A 380 1.16 -12.52 -0.83
CA PRO A 380 1.21 -11.37 0.08
C PRO A 380 0.33 -11.53 1.33
N TYR A 381 -0.88 -12.06 1.18
CA TYR A 381 -1.81 -12.28 2.31
C TYR A 381 -1.31 -13.37 3.26
N LEU A 382 -0.74 -14.46 2.72
CA LEU A 382 -0.16 -15.54 3.52
C LEU A 382 1.10 -15.08 4.27
N GLU A 383 1.95 -14.28 3.62
CA GLU A 383 3.13 -13.67 4.26
C GLU A 383 2.70 -12.73 5.39
N LEU A 384 1.70 -11.88 5.16
CA LEU A 384 1.15 -11.00 6.19
C LEU A 384 0.50 -11.79 7.34
N LEU A 385 -0.28 -12.83 7.04
CA LEU A 385 -0.85 -13.73 8.04
C LEU A 385 0.24 -14.38 8.89
N PHE A 386 1.29 -14.92 8.27
CA PHE A 386 2.44 -15.46 8.99
C PHE A 386 3.06 -14.41 9.94
N GLN A 387 3.26 -13.17 9.49
CA GLN A 387 3.77 -12.09 10.34
C GLN A 387 2.86 -11.79 11.54
N MET A 388 1.54 -11.86 11.38
CA MET A 388 0.59 -11.67 12.47
C MET A 388 0.59 -12.84 13.48
N LEU A 389 0.83 -14.07 13.02
CA LEU A 389 0.94 -15.25 13.90
C LEU A 389 2.27 -15.29 14.67
N MET A 390 3.30 -14.64 14.13
CA MET A 390 4.62 -14.50 14.76
C MET A 390 4.69 -13.38 15.81
N LEU A 391 3.60 -12.67 16.10
CA LEU A 391 3.53 -11.71 17.20
C LEU A 391 3.62 -12.45 18.55
N ASP A 392 4.70 -12.21 19.27
CA ASP A 392 5.10 -12.83 20.55
C ASP A 392 4.53 -12.09 21.77
N ASP A 393 3.22 -11.83 21.73
CA ASP A 393 2.48 -11.25 22.85
C ASP A 393 1.64 -12.32 23.59
N SER A 394 0.91 -11.91 24.63
CA SER A 394 0.06 -12.83 25.41
C SER A 394 -1.08 -13.47 24.59
N TRP A 395 -1.44 -12.94 23.42
CA TRP A 395 -2.50 -13.44 22.54
C TRP A 395 -2.01 -14.37 21.42
N GLN A 396 -0.70 -14.64 21.33
CA GLN A 396 -0.12 -15.42 20.23
C GLN A 396 -0.82 -16.78 20.03
N ASN A 397 -1.01 -17.55 21.10
CA ASN A 397 -1.68 -18.86 21.02
C ASN A 397 -3.12 -18.75 20.51
N HIS A 398 -3.87 -17.75 20.96
CA HIS A 398 -5.25 -17.52 20.50
C HIS A 398 -5.28 -17.19 19.00
N ARG A 399 -4.36 -16.33 18.52
CA ARG A 399 -4.24 -16.02 17.10
C ARG A 399 -3.91 -17.26 16.27
N ILE A 400 -2.95 -18.07 16.69
CA ILE A 400 -2.59 -19.32 16.00
C ILE A 400 -3.76 -20.30 15.96
N HIS A 401 -4.42 -20.52 17.10
CA HIS A 401 -5.57 -21.41 17.18
C HIS A 401 -6.68 -20.99 16.21
N ASN A 402 -7.05 -19.71 16.22
CA ASN A 402 -8.11 -19.17 15.38
C ASN A 402 -7.73 -19.15 13.89
N ALA A 403 -6.45 -18.96 13.55
CA ALA A 403 -6.01 -19.05 12.16
C ALA A 403 -6.08 -20.48 11.62
N LEU A 404 -5.75 -21.47 12.45
CA LEU A 404 -5.76 -22.87 12.05
C LEU A 404 -7.18 -23.45 12.00
N LYS A 405 -7.98 -23.26 13.07
CA LYS A 405 -9.35 -23.83 13.19
C LYS A 405 -10.46 -22.93 12.66
N GLY A 406 -10.20 -21.64 12.48
CA GLY A 406 -11.22 -20.65 12.17
C GLY A 406 -11.65 -19.86 13.41
N ILE A 407 -12.32 -18.74 13.13
CA ILE A 407 -12.97 -17.89 14.13
C ILE A 407 -14.43 -18.36 14.23
N PRO A 408 -14.90 -18.82 15.40
CA PRO A 408 -16.28 -19.28 15.57
C PRO A 408 -17.30 -18.28 15.03
N ASP A 409 -18.27 -18.77 14.27
CA ASP A 409 -19.38 -18.00 13.66
C ASP A 409 -18.97 -16.84 12.73
N ASP A 410 -17.69 -16.68 12.40
CA ASP A 410 -17.18 -15.59 11.54
C ASP A 410 -16.41 -16.11 10.31
N ARG A 411 -15.32 -16.87 10.51
CA ARG A 411 -14.41 -17.28 9.41
C ARG A 411 -13.92 -18.72 9.52
N ASP A 412 -13.88 -19.39 8.38
CA ASP A 412 -13.20 -20.67 8.19
C ASP A 412 -11.70 -20.56 8.47
N GLY A 413 -11.10 -21.61 9.05
CA GLY A 413 -9.66 -21.69 9.26
C GLY A 413 -8.88 -22.08 8.00
N LEU A 414 -7.55 -22.14 8.14
CA LEU A 414 -6.67 -22.63 7.09
C LEU A 414 -6.95 -24.10 6.74
N PHE A 415 -7.25 -24.95 7.73
CA PHE A 415 -7.59 -26.35 7.48
C PHE A 415 -8.88 -26.52 6.67
N ASP A 416 -9.91 -25.73 6.98
CA ASP A 416 -11.17 -25.74 6.23
C ASP A 416 -10.96 -25.20 4.81
N THR A 417 -10.11 -24.18 4.67
CA THR A 417 -9.73 -23.63 3.36
C THR A 417 -9.01 -24.67 2.51
N ILE A 418 -8.08 -25.45 3.07
CA ILE A 418 -7.41 -26.57 2.37
C ILE A 418 -8.44 -27.61 1.95
N GLN A 419 -9.30 -28.05 2.87
CA GLN A 419 -10.33 -29.06 2.60
C GLN A 419 -11.31 -28.64 1.50
N ARG A 420 -11.73 -27.37 1.48
CA ARG A 420 -12.61 -26.79 0.44
C ARG A 420 -11.90 -26.67 -0.91
N SER A 421 -10.61 -26.34 -0.92
CA SER A 421 -9.86 -26.04 -2.15
C SER A 421 -9.24 -27.27 -2.83
N LYS A 422 -9.21 -28.42 -2.16
CA LYS A 422 -8.50 -29.65 -2.60
C LYS A 422 -8.82 -30.15 -4.03
N ASN A 423 -10.06 -29.97 -4.52
CA ASN A 423 -10.47 -30.52 -5.82
C ASN A 423 -10.28 -29.55 -6.98
N HIS A 424 -10.58 -28.27 -6.76
CA HIS A 424 -10.71 -27.27 -7.83
C HIS A 424 -9.76 -26.09 -7.70
N TYR A 425 -9.06 -25.94 -6.56
CA TYR A 425 -8.15 -24.83 -6.27
C TYR A 425 -6.89 -25.35 -5.55
N GLN A 426 -6.30 -26.42 -6.07
CA GLN A 426 -5.17 -27.14 -5.45
C GLN A 426 -3.97 -26.22 -5.13
N LYS A 427 -3.69 -25.22 -5.97
CA LYS A 427 -2.64 -24.22 -5.67
C LYS A 427 -2.92 -23.44 -4.38
N ARG A 428 -4.19 -23.12 -4.06
CA ARG A 428 -4.58 -22.46 -2.80
C ARG A 428 -4.29 -23.36 -1.61
N ALA A 429 -4.76 -24.62 -1.67
CA ALA A 429 -4.48 -25.62 -0.63
C ALA A 429 -2.97 -25.78 -0.40
N TYR A 430 -2.19 -25.95 -1.47
CA TYR A 430 -0.74 -26.04 -1.41
C TYR A 430 -0.09 -24.80 -0.78
N GLN A 431 -0.49 -23.59 -1.18
CA GLN A 431 0.08 -22.37 -0.62
C GLN A 431 -0.24 -22.22 0.89
N CYS A 432 -1.44 -22.63 1.33
CA CYS A 432 -1.78 -22.68 2.75
C CYS A 432 -0.88 -23.68 3.49
N ILE A 433 -0.71 -24.90 2.98
CA ILE A 433 0.19 -25.91 3.56
C ILE A 433 1.63 -25.36 3.61
N LYS A 434 2.11 -24.73 2.54
CA LYS A 434 3.46 -24.14 2.49
C LYS A 434 3.67 -23.08 3.57
N MET A 435 2.68 -22.21 3.80
CA MET A 435 2.75 -21.22 4.88
C MET A 435 2.70 -21.89 6.26
N MET A 436 1.88 -22.94 6.44
CA MET A 436 1.81 -23.69 7.69
C MET A 436 3.11 -24.44 8.01
N VAL A 437 3.79 -25.01 6.99
CA VAL A 437 5.14 -25.56 7.14
C VAL A 437 6.11 -24.50 7.67
N LEU A 438 6.06 -23.28 7.12
CA LEU A 438 6.87 -22.15 7.59
C LEU A 438 6.52 -21.79 9.04
N LEU A 439 5.23 -21.72 9.37
CA LEU A 439 4.73 -21.44 10.72
C LEU A 439 5.25 -22.48 11.73
N PHE A 440 5.03 -23.76 11.51
CA PHE A 440 5.46 -24.82 12.45
C PHE A 440 6.98 -24.97 12.53
N THR A 441 7.72 -24.57 11.49
CA THR A 441 9.19 -24.57 11.53
C THR A 441 9.75 -23.42 12.39
N HIS A 442 9.12 -22.25 12.37
CA HIS A 442 9.70 -21.03 12.99
C HIS A 442 8.96 -20.54 14.25
N CYS A 443 7.74 -21.02 14.50
CA CYS A 443 6.91 -20.62 15.63
C CYS A 443 6.78 -21.78 16.63
N ILE A 444 7.55 -21.72 17.73
CA ILE A 444 7.52 -22.75 18.78
C ILE A 444 6.10 -22.97 19.33
N PRO A 445 5.31 -21.92 19.68
CA PRO A 445 3.94 -22.11 20.14
C PRO A 445 3.05 -22.83 19.13
N ALA A 446 3.21 -22.57 17.83
CA ALA A 446 2.44 -23.25 16.79
C ALA A 446 2.81 -24.74 16.70
N ALA A 447 4.10 -25.07 16.77
CA ALA A 447 4.56 -26.46 16.78
C ALA A 447 4.05 -27.23 18.02
N GLN A 448 4.12 -26.61 19.21
CA GLN A 448 3.57 -27.18 20.44
C GLN A 448 2.05 -27.37 20.36
N MET A 449 1.33 -26.42 19.76
CA MET A 449 -0.11 -26.52 19.56
C MET A 449 -0.48 -27.66 18.61
N LEU A 450 0.30 -27.84 17.53
CA LEU A 450 0.13 -28.97 16.62
C LEU A 450 0.36 -30.31 17.35
N GLN A 451 1.39 -30.40 18.20
CA GLN A 451 1.73 -31.62 18.95
C GLN A 451 0.81 -31.91 20.14
N SER A 452 0.09 -30.93 20.69
CA SER A 452 -0.77 -31.12 21.86
C SER A 452 -2.25 -31.31 21.52
N ASN A 453 -2.71 -30.84 20.36
CA ASN A 453 -4.12 -30.85 19.98
C ASN A 453 -4.41 -31.98 18.97
N GLY A 454 -5.02 -33.08 19.42
CA GLY A 454 -5.31 -34.25 18.58
C GLY A 454 -6.12 -33.96 17.31
N ASP A 455 -7.06 -33.01 17.34
CA ASP A 455 -7.79 -32.61 16.12
C ASP A 455 -6.88 -31.90 15.11
N LEU A 456 -5.95 -31.05 15.57
CA LEU A 456 -4.97 -30.40 14.71
C LEU A 456 -3.97 -31.40 14.15
N LYS A 457 -3.50 -32.36 14.96
CA LYS A 457 -2.65 -33.48 14.51
C LYS A 457 -3.31 -34.17 13.32
N ARG A 458 -4.55 -34.65 13.50
CA ARG A 458 -5.31 -35.36 12.46
C ARG A 458 -5.51 -34.53 11.20
N LYS A 459 -5.87 -33.25 11.33
CA LYS A 459 -6.07 -32.34 10.18
C LYS A 459 -4.77 -32.05 9.44
N TRP A 460 -3.65 -31.94 10.16
CA TRP A 460 -2.32 -31.77 9.56
C TRP A 460 -1.89 -33.01 8.81
N THR A 461 -1.93 -34.19 9.44
CA THR A 461 -1.60 -35.46 8.80
C THR A 461 -2.41 -35.65 7.52
N TRP A 462 -3.72 -35.42 7.57
CA TRP A 462 -4.59 -35.48 6.39
C TRP A 462 -4.17 -34.49 5.28
N ALA A 463 -3.78 -33.26 5.64
CA ALA A 463 -3.33 -32.27 4.65
C ALA A 463 -1.99 -32.66 3.99
N VAL A 464 -1.08 -33.28 4.76
CA VAL A 464 0.20 -33.79 4.26
C VAL A 464 -0.01 -35.00 3.34
N GLU A 465 -0.85 -35.95 3.73
CA GLU A 465 -1.25 -37.11 2.91
C GLU A 465 -1.89 -36.64 1.60
N TRP A 466 -2.84 -35.70 1.67
CA TRP A 466 -3.45 -35.12 0.48
C TRP A 466 -2.42 -34.50 -0.47
N LEU A 467 -1.44 -33.74 0.06
CA LEU A 467 -0.39 -33.15 -0.76
C LEU A 467 0.50 -34.22 -1.40
N SER A 468 0.79 -35.31 -0.69
CA SER A 468 1.53 -36.46 -1.19
C SER A 468 0.77 -37.12 -2.35
N ASP A 469 -0.49 -37.48 -2.13
CA ASP A 469 -1.35 -38.12 -3.11
C ASP A 469 -1.49 -37.26 -4.37
N GLU A 470 -1.69 -35.95 -4.22
CA GLU A 470 -1.87 -35.05 -5.37
C GLU A 470 -0.57 -34.88 -6.17
N LEU A 471 0.60 -34.87 -5.51
CA LEU A 471 1.89 -34.84 -6.20
C LEU A 471 2.23 -36.17 -6.89
N GLU A 472 1.68 -37.29 -6.42
CA GLU A 472 1.85 -38.62 -7.02
C GLU A 472 0.81 -38.95 -8.09
N ARG A 473 -0.39 -38.37 -8.01
CA ARG A 473 -1.54 -38.60 -8.90
C ARG A 473 -1.20 -38.41 -10.37
N ARG A 474 -1.27 -39.49 -11.17
CA ARG A 474 -0.95 -39.48 -12.61
C ARG A 474 -1.68 -38.34 -13.34
N PRO A 475 -1.05 -37.69 -14.36
CA PRO A 475 -1.68 -36.59 -15.10
C PRO A 475 -3.07 -36.98 -15.61
N TYR A 476 -4.05 -36.09 -15.46
CA TYR A 476 -5.36 -36.25 -16.07
C TYR A 476 -5.20 -36.48 -17.58
N PRO A 477 -5.76 -37.55 -18.16
CA PRO A 477 -5.76 -37.75 -19.60
C PRO A 477 -6.78 -36.80 -20.22
N GLY A 478 -6.41 -35.54 -20.41
CA GLY A 478 -7.37 -34.51 -20.80
C GLY A 478 -6.78 -33.13 -21.09
N ASN A 479 -5.68 -33.07 -21.85
CA ASN A 479 -5.36 -31.98 -22.82
C ASN A 479 -3.96 -32.17 -23.42
N ALA A 480 -3.71 -33.33 -24.01
CA ALA A 480 -2.50 -33.61 -24.79
C ALA A 480 -2.57 -33.01 -26.21
N GLN A 481 -2.93 -31.72 -26.34
CA GLN A 481 -2.84 -31.01 -27.64
C GLN A 481 -1.74 -29.94 -27.69
N TYR A 482 -0.98 -29.74 -26.61
CA TYR A 482 0.19 -28.85 -26.63
C TYR A 482 1.38 -29.42 -25.84
N THR A 483 1.72 -30.69 -26.07
CA THR A 483 3.03 -31.23 -25.65
C THR A 483 4.00 -31.10 -26.82
N TYR A 484 4.55 -29.90 -27.01
CA TYR A 484 5.77 -29.73 -27.79
C TYR A 484 6.98 -29.82 -26.84
N ASN A 485 7.71 -30.92 -27.00
CA ASN A 485 9.14 -31.11 -26.77
C ASN A 485 9.80 -30.88 -25.39
N ASN A 486 10.72 -31.81 -25.11
CA ASN A 486 11.78 -31.93 -24.11
C ASN A 486 12.75 -30.72 -23.96
N TRP A 487 12.31 -29.50 -24.26
CA TRP A 487 12.98 -28.24 -23.95
C TRP A 487 12.03 -27.31 -23.20
N SER A 488 11.24 -27.86 -22.27
CA SER A 488 10.25 -27.10 -21.51
C SER A 488 10.95 -26.15 -20.54
N PRO A 489 10.51 -24.88 -20.41
CA PRO A 489 10.93 -24.00 -19.33
C PRO A 489 10.72 -24.69 -17.97
N PRO A 490 11.48 -24.34 -16.91
CA PRO A 490 11.25 -24.89 -15.58
C PRO A 490 9.76 -24.80 -15.20
N ALA A 491 9.24 -25.86 -14.55
CA ALA A 491 7.86 -25.93 -14.09
C ALA A 491 7.43 -24.57 -13.49
N GLN A 492 6.27 -24.05 -13.89
CA GLN A 492 5.89 -22.70 -13.50
C GLN A 492 5.62 -22.68 -11.98
N SER A 493 5.89 -21.56 -11.33
CA SER A 493 5.78 -21.48 -9.88
C SER A 493 4.32 -21.59 -9.44
N ASN A 494 4.04 -22.51 -8.50
CA ASN A 494 2.71 -22.67 -7.90
C ASN A 494 2.19 -21.45 -7.12
N GLU A 495 3.03 -20.42 -6.94
CA GLU A 495 2.68 -19.16 -6.26
C GLU A 495 2.38 -18.02 -7.24
N THR A 496 2.89 -18.08 -8.48
CA THR A 496 2.79 -16.96 -9.44
C THR A 496 2.21 -17.36 -10.79
N SER A 497 2.10 -18.66 -11.09
CA SER A 497 1.55 -19.13 -12.35
C SER A 497 0.03 -19.17 -12.33
N ASN A 498 -0.56 -18.76 -13.45
CA ASN A 498 -2.01 -18.82 -13.64
C ASN A 498 -2.49 -20.28 -13.67
N GLY A 499 -3.71 -20.51 -13.17
CA GLY A 499 -4.33 -21.82 -13.13
C GLY A 499 -4.57 -22.33 -11.71
N TYR A 500 -5.34 -23.41 -11.63
CA TYR A 500 -5.90 -23.90 -10.37
C TYR A 500 -5.23 -25.17 -9.86
N PHE A 501 -4.73 -26.02 -10.76
CA PHE A 501 -4.15 -27.31 -10.45
C PHE A 501 -2.69 -27.19 -10.02
N LEU A 502 -2.29 -28.05 -9.09
CA LEU A 502 -0.95 -28.07 -8.52
C LEU A 502 0.06 -28.58 -9.55
N GLU A 503 1.11 -27.81 -9.81
CA GLU A 503 2.22 -28.25 -10.66
C GLU A 503 3.26 -28.99 -9.82
N ARG A 504 3.79 -30.08 -10.37
CA ARG A 504 4.85 -30.87 -9.74
C ARG A 504 6.19 -30.13 -9.86
N SER A 505 6.43 -29.18 -8.97
CA SER A 505 7.67 -28.40 -8.91
C SER A 505 8.62 -28.93 -7.82
N HIS A 506 9.91 -28.58 -7.92
CA HIS A 506 10.88 -28.91 -6.87
C HIS A 506 10.48 -28.30 -5.52
N SER A 507 10.00 -27.04 -5.52
CA SER A 507 9.48 -26.39 -4.32
C SER A 507 8.36 -27.18 -3.67
N ALA A 508 7.42 -27.75 -4.45
CA ALA A 508 6.32 -28.51 -3.90
C ALA A 508 6.78 -29.80 -3.21
N ARG A 509 7.78 -30.47 -3.79
CA ARG A 509 8.42 -31.64 -3.18
C ARG A 509 9.18 -31.27 -1.89
N SER A 510 9.94 -30.18 -1.89
CA SER A 510 10.63 -29.70 -0.69
C SER A 510 9.65 -29.34 0.42
N THR A 511 8.52 -28.70 0.09
CA THR A 511 7.45 -28.43 1.05
C THR A 511 6.85 -29.72 1.61
N LEU A 512 6.59 -30.73 0.78
CA LEU A 512 6.09 -32.03 1.23
C LEU A 512 7.08 -32.71 2.18
N THR A 513 8.37 -32.77 1.82
CA THR A 513 9.42 -33.34 2.69
C THR A 513 9.42 -32.67 4.05
N ARG A 514 9.42 -31.33 4.08
CA ARG A 514 9.40 -30.59 5.34
C ARG A 514 8.10 -30.76 6.10
N ALA A 515 6.97 -30.93 5.42
CA ALA A 515 5.68 -31.18 6.05
C ALA A 515 5.64 -32.54 6.77
N TYR A 516 6.21 -33.59 6.15
CA TYR A 516 6.37 -34.91 6.77
C TYR A 516 7.25 -34.86 8.03
N GLU A 517 8.35 -34.10 8.02
CA GLU A 517 9.21 -33.90 9.20
C GLU A 517 8.49 -33.22 10.38
N LEU A 518 7.37 -32.53 10.12
CA LEU A 518 6.55 -31.85 11.10
C LEU A 518 5.32 -32.66 11.53
N CYS A 519 5.14 -33.88 11.00
CA CYS A 519 4.07 -34.76 11.46
C CYS A 519 4.33 -35.19 12.92
N PRO A 520 3.34 -35.07 13.82
CA PRO A 520 3.45 -35.58 15.18
C PRO A 520 3.77 -37.08 15.17
N GLU A 521 4.60 -37.54 16.13
CA GLU A 521 4.80 -38.97 16.34
C GLU A 521 3.46 -39.65 16.64
N GLU A 522 3.20 -40.78 15.97
CA GLU A 522 2.05 -41.62 16.26
C GLU A 522 2.23 -42.18 17.68
N GLU A 523 1.38 -41.73 18.61
CA GLU A 523 1.22 -42.45 19.88
C GLU A 523 0.70 -43.85 19.52
N PRO A 524 1.36 -44.94 19.94
CA PRO A 524 0.83 -46.28 19.71
C PRO A 524 -0.56 -46.32 20.35
N GLU A 525 -1.58 -46.59 19.54
CA GLU A 525 -2.91 -46.95 20.05
C GLU A 525 -2.67 -48.02 21.12
N GLU A 526 -3.02 -47.73 22.38
CA GLU A 526 -3.11 -48.78 23.40
C GLU A 526 -4.06 -49.81 22.82
N ALA A 527 -3.50 -50.92 22.34
CA ALA A 527 -4.25 -52.06 21.92
C ALA A 527 -5.14 -52.44 23.10
N ASP A 528 -6.45 -52.29 22.90
CA ASP A 528 -7.49 -52.88 23.73
C ASP A 528 -7.27 -54.40 23.65
N LEU A 529 -6.33 -54.91 24.45
CA LEU A 529 -6.09 -56.32 24.66
C LEU A 529 -7.22 -56.82 25.57
N THR A 530 -8.39 -57.02 24.99
CA THR A 530 -9.33 -58.03 25.49
C THR A 530 -8.74 -59.41 25.16
N ASP A 531 -7.72 -59.81 25.92
CA ASP A 531 -7.32 -61.22 25.99
C ASP A 531 -8.29 -61.93 26.92
N GLU A 532 -9.29 -62.59 26.34
CA GLU A 532 -9.98 -63.69 26.99
C GLU A 532 -8.98 -64.83 27.22
N PRO A 533 -8.76 -65.30 28.47
CA PRO A 533 -7.97 -66.48 28.69
C PRO A 533 -8.85 -67.74 28.49
N GLU A 534 -8.79 -68.33 27.30
CA GLU A 534 -9.12 -69.75 27.12
C GLU A 534 -8.19 -70.60 28.00
N SER A 535 -8.78 -71.27 29.00
CA SER A 535 -8.07 -72.21 29.88
C SER A 535 -8.24 -73.65 29.35
N PRO A 536 -7.17 -74.47 29.29
CA PRO A 536 -7.21 -75.78 28.68
C PRO A 536 -7.76 -76.87 29.62
N HIS A 537 -8.33 -77.89 28.98
CA HIS A 537 -8.87 -79.13 29.53
C HIS A 537 -7.94 -79.85 30.51
N HIS A 538 -8.50 -80.24 31.66
CA HIS A 538 -8.02 -81.39 32.43
C HIS A 538 -9.18 -82.33 32.77
N ASP A 539 -9.05 -83.56 32.29
CA ASP A 539 -9.85 -84.73 32.66
C ASP A 539 -9.54 -85.14 34.10
N GLU A 540 -10.55 -85.19 34.98
CA GLU A 540 -10.59 -86.15 36.08
C GLU A 540 -12.02 -86.35 36.63
N GLN A 541 -12.58 -87.52 36.29
CA GLN A 541 -13.43 -88.42 37.09
C GLN A 541 -14.47 -87.86 38.11
N VAL A 542 -15.73 -88.07 37.72
CA VAL A 542 -17.01 -88.22 38.46
C VAL A 542 -16.83 -89.02 39.79
N PRO A 543 -17.53 -88.73 40.93
CA PRO A 543 -18.99 -88.89 40.96
C PRO A 543 -19.89 -87.97 41.82
N MET A 544 -21.08 -87.76 41.24
CA MET A 544 -22.44 -87.68 41.80
C MET A 544 -22.62 -87.36 43.29
N TYR A 545 -23.46 -86.38 43.61
CA TYR A 545 -24.82 -86.66 44.09
C TYR A 545 -25.75 -85.43 44.01
N SER A 546 -27.01 -85.74 43.76
CA SER A 546 -28.20 -84.93 43.51
C SER A 546 -28.76 -84.17 44.73
N GLY A 547 -29.50 -83.09 44.47
CA GLY A 547 -30.73 -82.80 45.22
C GLY A 547 -31.05 -81.33 45.48
N GLN A 548 -32.14 -80.88 44.86
CA GLN A 548 -33.19 -79.96 45.37
C GLN A 548 -33.02 -79.50 46.84
N THR A 549 -33.35 -78.27 47.27
CA THR A 549 -34.69 -77.65 47.22
C THR A 549 -34.66 -76.25 47.89
N GLN A 550 -35.61 -75.39 47.52
CA GLN A 550 -36.35 -74.42 48.38
C GLN A 550 -35.69 -73.10 48.88
N LEU A 551 -36.22 -72.01 48.30
CA LEU A 551 -36.62 -70.71 48.90
C LEU A 551 -37.15 -70.84 50.35
N PRO A 552 -37.08 -69.78 51.22
CA PRO A 552 -37.90 -68.57 51.02
C PRO A 552 -37.40 -67.20 51.57
N THR A 553 -37.87 -66.15 50.88
CA THR A 553 -38.27 -64.78 51.31
C THR A 553 -37.85 -64.19 52.66
N GLN A 554 -37.39 -62.91 52.63
CA GLN A 554 -38.00 -61.73 53.30
C GLN A 554 -37.17 -60.47 52.95
N SER A 555 -37.65 -59.55 52.10
CA SER A 555 -38.39 -58.31 52.44
C SER A 555 -37.60 -57.27 53.26
N GLN A 556 -37.26 -56.13 52.64
CA GLN A 556 -37.63 -54.77 53.10
C GLN A 556 -36.93 -53.67 52.26
N GLN A 557 -37.73 -52.96 51.47
CA GLN A 557 -37.62 -51.51 51.18
C GLN A 557 -38.63 -50.82 52.15
N PRO A 558 -38.59 -49.48 52.44
CA PRO A 558 -38.48 -48.45 51.39
C PRO A 558 -37.91 -47.04 51.76
N THR A 559 -37.59 -46.30 50.68
CA THR A 559 -37.82 -44.86 50.37
C THR A 559 -37.42 -43.68 51.27
N GLN A 560 -36.69 -42.75 50.60
CA GLN A 560 -36.90 -41.29 50.42
C GLN A 560 -37.01 -40.34 51.62
N SER A 561 -36.21 -39.26 51.59
CA SER A 561 -36.69 -37.89 51.27
C SER A 561 -35.57 -36.83 51.36
N GLN A 562 -35.58 -35.87 50.42
CA GLN A 562 -34.87 -34.57 50.47
C GLN A 562 -35.43 -33.66 51.59
N PRO A 563 -34.81 -32.50 51.87
CA PRO A 563 -35.28 -31.27 51.23
C PRO A 563 -34.20 -30.21 50.91
N ALA A 564 -34.60 -29.25 50.08
CA ALA A 564 -33.89 -28.05 49.64
C ALA A 564 -34.00 -26.88 50.64
N THR A 565 -33.10 -25.90 50.56
CA THR A 565 -33.39 -24.48 50.86
C THR A 565 -32.42 -23.52 50.18
N GLN A 566 -33.00 -22.51 49.53
CA GLN A 566 -32.38 -21.28 49.02
C GLN A 566 -32.22 -20.23 50.13
N SER A 567 -31.30 -19.27 49.95
CA SER A 567 -31.52 -17.85 50.34
C SER A 567 -30.46 -16.90 49.77
N GLN A 568 -30.93 -15.83 49.13
CA GLN A 568 -30.24 -14.55 48.83
C GLN A 568 -29.98 -13.80 50.17
N SER A 569 -29.22 -12.71 50.37
CA SER A 569 -28.84 -11.53 49.56
C SER A 569 -27.85 -10.62 50.33
N LEU A 570 -27.06 -9.81 49.59
CA LEU A 570 -26.60 -8.43 49.86
C LEU A 570 -25.71 -8.10 51.08
N THR A 571 -24.45 -7.73 50.80
CA THR A 571 -23.92 -6.34 50.89
C THR A 571 -22.65 -6.21 50.06
#